data_AF-A0A367JVY7-F1
#
_entry.id   AF-A0A367JVY7-F1
#
_cell.length_a   1.000
_cell.length_b   1.000
_cell.length_c   1.000
_cell.angle_alpha   90.00
_cell.angle_beta   90.00
_cell.angle_gamma   90.00
#
_symmetry.space_group_name_H-M   'P 1'
#
loop_
_entity.id
_entity.type
_entity.pdbx_description
1 polymer ?
#
loop_
_entity_poly.entity_id
_entity_poly.type
_entity_poly.pdbx_seq_one_letter_code
_entity_poly.pdbx_strand_id
1 'polypeptide(L)'
;MSTGIASSQNLRQHRKQQKDNFVSVEPARAKDPVLSQDRVDWVVSFLLSVWSCYIRLWKISQPTSVVFDEVHFGGFASKYINQKFFMDVHPPLAKILITWAAQVVGFDGQFDFKEIGKDYLQAKVPYVQIRAFCALHGIVVVPMAYWTMRTFDFSVATCVLTALMICYENGFVTNNRLILLDSILLCFTAFTLLAWVNLSRQRNAFNYRWWFWLTMTGVGLGLTVSSKWVGLFTIASIGMSVIIRLWHFWGDLGVTNHNFVKHMVAYGVCLMIIPFCIYLAAFKVHFDMLPLSGPGNSFMSPEFQASLNQVKFPKHTFADIAYGAKIDIRHVDTSGGYLHSHEHDYPGGSHQQQITLYSHIDSNNWWIINKANTDEVNSLEYVKNGDIVRLKHYKTHRHLHTHDVRPITNDEKYQHEVSAYGYKGFGGDANDHWRVEILPYKGPDPNAGNRLRARRSQFRLISVTQNCALFSRKHKLPEWGFKQQEVTCMKDARYPKTIWTI
;
A
#
# COMPACT_ATOMS: atom_id res chain seq x y z
N MET A 1 -84.24 -7.20 -2.67
CA MET A 1 -82.85 -7.70 -2.79
C MET A 1 -82.57 -8.08 -4.24
N SER A 2 -82.11 -7.16 -5.11
CA SER A 2 -81.55 -7.51 -6.44
C SER A 2 -80.96 -6.29 -7.20
N THR A 3 -80.14 -5.45 -6.56
CA THR A 3 -79.52 -4.29 -7.23
C THR A 3 -78.05 -4.07 -6.88
N GLY A 4 -77.32 -5.13 -6.48
CA GLY A 4 -75.93 -5.02 -6.00
C GLY A 4 -74.83 -5.63 -6.88
N ILE A 5 -75.17 -6.36 -7.95
CA ILE A 5 -74.17 -7.20 -8.63
C ILE A 5 -73.59 -6.54 -9.90
N ALA A 6 -74.35 -5.69 -10.59
CA ALA A 6 -73.95 -5.12 -11.88
C ALA A 6 -72.86 -4.02 -11.80
N SER A 7 -72.70 -3.29 -10.68
CA SER A 7 -71.66 -2.25 -10.59
C SER A 7 -70.26 -2.82 -10.35
N SER A 8 -70.15 -4.01 -9.75
CA SER A 8 -68.86 -4.63 -9.41
C SER A 8 -68.13 -5.20 -10.64
N GLN A 9 -68.87 -5.63 -11.67
CA GLN A 9 -68.30 -6.18 -12.91
C GLN A 9 -67.77 -5.08 -13.83
N ASN A 10 -68.48 -3.94 -13.96
CA ASN A 10 -68.01 -2.79 -14.74
C ASN A 10 -66.78 -2.11 -14.12
N LEU A 11 -66.70 -2.03 -12.78
CA LEU A 11 -65.50 -1.55 -12.08
C LEU A 11 -64.30 -2.50 -12.22
N ARG A 12 -64.54 -3.82 -12.33
CA ARG A 12 -63.47 -4.82 -12.61
C ARG A 12 -62.99 -4.78 -14.06
N GLN A 13 -63.87 -4.51 -15.03
CA GLN A 13 -63.48 -4.34 -16.43
C GLN A 13 -62.71 -3.03 -16.65
N HIS A 14 -63.13 -1.91 -16.06
CA HIS A 14 -62.34 -0.68 -16.11
C HIS A 14 -60.99 -0.80 -15.38
N ARG A 15 -60.89 -1.51 -14.25
CA ARG A 15 -59.59 -1.80 -13.61
C ARG A 15 -58.69 -2.76 -14.40
N LYS A 16 -59.26 -3.66 -15.20
CA LYS A 16 -58.46 -4.51 -16.12
C LYS A 16 -57.95 -3.69 -17.31
N GLN A 17 -58.81 -2.88 -17.91
CA GLN A 17 -58.46 -2.05 -19.06
C GLN A 17 -57.50 -0.89 -18.69
N GLN A 18 -57.50 -0.46 -17.44
CA GLN A 18 -56.56 0.52 -16.89
C GLN A 18 -55.26 -0.11 -16.33
N LYS A 19 -55.27 -1.42 -16.01
CA LYS A 19 -54.05 -2.20 -15.70
C LYS A 19 -53.23 -2.53 -16.96
N ASP A 20 -53.88 -2.64 -18.11
CA ASP A 20 -53.20 -2.90 -19.38
C ASP A 20 -52.53 -1.64 -19.98
N ASN A 21 -52.79 -0.45 -19.42
CA ASN A 21 -52.31 0.85 -19.95
C ASN A 21 -51.31 1.60 -19.06
N PHE A 22 -50.80 1.01 -17.97
CA PHE A 22 -49.75 1.64 -17.16
C PHE A 22 -48.59 0.69 -16.88
N VAL A 23 -47.49 0.96 -17.59
CA VAL A 23 -46.12 0.44 -17.43
C VAL A 23 -45.86 -0.96 -17.99
N SER A 24 -46.13 -1.13 -19.30
CA SER A 24 -45.15 -1.77 -20.19
C SER A 24 -44.43 -0.66 -20.95
N VAL A 25 -43.25 -0.24 -20.46
CA VAL A 25 -42.24 0.33 -21.37
C VAL A 25 -41.59 -0.88 -22.06
N GLU A 26 -42.37 -1.55 -22.92
CA GLU A 26 -41.81 -2.41 -23.96
C GLU A 26 -41.25 -1.49 -25.04
N PRO A 27 -39.93 -1.49 -25.33
CA PRO A 27 -39.50 -1.04 -26.62
C PRO A 27 -40.08 -1.98 -27.67
N ALA A 28 -40.64 -1.39 -28.73
CA ALA A 28 -41.25 -2.08 -29.84
C ALA A 28 -40.43 -3.32 -30.27
N ARG A 29 -41.16 -4.44 -30.39
CA ARG A 29 -40.74 -5.75 -30.88
C ARG A 29 -39.85 -5.64 -32.13
N ALA A 30 -38.54 -5.76 -31.97
CA ALA A 30 -37.63 -6.11 -33.05
C ALA A 30 -37.45 -7.63 -33.05
N LYS A 31 -37.82 -8.26 -34.16
CA LYS A 31 -37.57 -9.67 -34.49
C LYS A 31 -36.13 -10.04 -34.18
N ASP A 32 -35.88 -11.23 -33.64
CA ASP A 32 -34.55 -11.79 -33.36
C ASP A 32 -33.53 -11.51 -34.50
N PRO A 33 -32.52 -10.64 -34.29
CA PRO A 33 -31.39 -10.47 -35.21
C PRO A 33 -30.06 -10.86 -34.54
N VAL A 34 -30.11 -11.55 -33.39
CA VAL A 34 -28.94 -11.70 -32.50
C VAL A 34 -27.81 -12.51 -33.16
N LEU A 35 -28.12 -13.47 -34.05
CA LEU A 35 -27.12 -14.35 -34.66
C LEU A 35 -26.46 -13.79 -35.94
N SER A 36 -27.03 -12.77 -36.60
CA SER A 36 -26.44 -12.18 -37.83
C SER A 36 -25.56 -10.96 -37.54
N GLN A 37 -25.87 -10.20 -36.49
CA GLN A 37 -25.08 -9.04 -36.05
C GLN A 37 -23.74 -9.44 -35.42
N ASP A 38 -23.69 -10.57 -34.71
CA ASP A 38 -22.49 -11.03 -33.99
C ASP A 38 -21.26 -11.20 -34.89
N ARG A 39 -21.43 -11.74 -36.11
CA ARG A 39 -20.30 -11.91 -37.05
C ARG A 39 -19.70 -10.58 -37.49
N VAL A 40 -20.53 -9.56 -37.72
CA VAL A 40 -20.06 -8.22 -38.09
C VAL A 40 -19.33 -7.59 -36.91
N ASP A 41 -19.89 -7.70 -35.70
CA ASP A 41 -19.28 -7.17 -34.48
C ASP A 41 -17.89 -7.81 -34.20
N TRP A 42 -17.75 -9.11 -34.42
CA TRP A 42 -16.46 -9.81 -34.30
C TRP A 42 -15.45 -9.36 -35.35
N VAL A 43 -15.86 -9.20 -36.61
CA VAL A 43 -14.97 -8.71 -37.68
C VAL A 43 -14.52 -7.28 -37.39
N VAL A 44 -15.44 -6.40 -37.01
CA VAL A 44 -15.12 -5.01 -36.64
C VAL A 44 -14.16 -4.97 -35.45
N SER A 45 -14.43 -5.77 -34.40
CA SER A 45 -13.56 -5.87 -33.23
C SER A 45 -12.14 -6.36 -33.59
N PHE A 46 -12.03 -7.34 -34.50
CA PHE A 46 -10.75 -7.81 -35.01
C PHE A 46 -10.00 -6.72 -35.78
N LEU A 47 -10.68 -6.03 -36.71
CA LEU A 47 -10.09 -4.93 -37.47
C LEU A 47 -9.62 -3.78 -36.56
N LEU A 48 -10.42 -3.41 -35.56
CA LEU A 48 -10.05 -2.42 -34.54
C LEU A 48 -8.83 -2.86 -33.73
N SER A 49 -8.72 -4.15 -33.42
CA SER A 49 -7.57 -4.70 -32.68
C SER A 49 -6.29 -4.65 -33.51
N VAL A 50 -6.35 -5.00 -34.80
CA VAL A 50 -5.22 -4.89 -35.74
C VAL A 50 -4.80 -3.43 -35.90
N TRP A 51 -5.75 -2.52 -36.05
CA TRP A 51 -5.48 -1.09 -36.17
C TRP A 51 -4.87 -0.48 -34.90
N SER A 52 -5.42 -0.85 -33.74
CA SER A 52 -4.87 -0.48 -32.43
C SER A 52 -3.44 -1.01 -32.26
N CYS A 53 -3.17 -2.24 -32.69
CA CYS A 53 -1.83 -2.82 -32.67
C CYS A 53 -0.82 -1.97 -33.45
N TYR A 54 -1.17 -1.57 -34.67
CA TYR A 54 -0.34 -0.69 -35.49
C TYR A 54 -0.02 0.63 -34.77
N ILE A 55 -1.03 1.32 -34.22
CA ILE A 55 -0.86 2.61 -33.55
C ILE A 55 -0.02 2.48 -32.27
N ARG A 56 -0.34 1.50 -31.43
CA ARG A 56 0.26 1.37 -30.08
C ARG A 56 1.69 0.84 -30.12
N LEU A 57 2.03 0.01 -31.11
CA LEU A 57 3.38 -0.52 -31.29
C LEU A 57 4.24 0.33 -32.23
N TRP A 58 3.69 1.40 -32.82
CA TRP A 58 4.44 2.25 -33.72
C TRP A 58 5.70 2.80 -33.05
N LYS A 59 6.84 2.48 -33.68
CA LYS A 59 8.19 2.85 -33.23
C LYS A 59 8.52 2.47 -31.77
N ILE A 60 7.88 1.47 -31.14
CA ILE A 60 7.99 1.16 -29.70
C ILE A 60 9.43 1.17 -29.11
N SER A 61 10.44 0.89 -29.93
CA SER A 61 11.86 0.97 -29.57
C SER A 61 12.40 2.39 -29.28
N GLN A 62 11.78 3.46 -29.76
CA GLN A 62 12.19 4.84 -29.47
C GLN A 62 11.38 5.41 -28.30
N PRO A 63 11.92 6.12 -27.31
CA PRO A 63 13.34 6.41 -27.11
C PRO A 63 14.09 5.17 -26.60
N THR A 64 15.40 5.09 -26.88
CA THR A 64 16.26 3.99 -26.39
C THR A 64 16.70 4.17 -24.94
N SER A 65 16.18 5.20 -24.27
CA SER A 65 16.52 5.56 -22.90
C SER A 65 15.35 5.41 -21.94
N VAL A 66 15.69 5.37 -20.66
CA VAL A 66 14.74 5.41 -19.55
C VAL A 66 13.97 6.73 -19.57
N VAL A 67 12.65 6.65 -19.45
CA VAL A 67 11.78 7.84 -19.38
C VAL A 67 11.06 7.95 -18.02
N PHE A 68 10.20 8.96 -17.91
CA PHE A 68 9.37 9.22 -16.73
C PHE A 68 8.70 7.94 -16.21
N ASP A 69 8.77 7.72 -14.89
CA ASP A 69 8.26 6.57 -14.13
C ASP A 69 8.79 5.16 -14.52
N GLU A 70 9.45 4.98 -15.67
CA GLU A 70 10.21 3.75 -15.96
C GLU A 70 11.36 3.57 -14.96
N VAL A 71 11.90 4.68 -14.44
CA VAL A 71 12.86 4.67 -13.32
C VAL A 71 12.35 3.88 -12.11
N HIS A 72 11.05 3.99 -11.83
CA HIS A 72 10.41 3.33 -10.71
C HIS A 72 10.02 1.90 -11.06
N PHE A 73 9.20 1.71 -12.10
CA PHE A 73 8.65 0.39 -12.41
C PHE A 73 9.66 -0.59 -13.00
N GLY A 74 10.61 -0.12 -13.81
CA GLY A 74 11.77 -0.92 -14.23
C GLY A 74 12.70 -1.22 -13.05
N GLY A 75 12.90 -0.25 -12.16
CA GLY A 75 13.63 -0.43 -10.92
C GLY A 75 12.98 -1.48 -10.00
N PHE A 76 11.65 -1.50 -9.91
CA PHE A 76 10.91 -2.51 -9.15
C PHE A 76 11.03 -3.89 -9.79
N ALA A 77 10.94 -4.00 -11.12
CA ALA A 77 11.17 -5.27 -11.82
C ALA A 77 12.56 -5.84 -11.49
N SER A 78 13.59 -4.98 -11.49
CA SER A 78 14.95 -5.35 -11.08
C SER A 78 15.00 -5.84 -9.62
N LYS A 79 14.27 -5.21 -8.70
CA LYS A 79 14.22 -5.63 -7.29
C LYS A 79 13.51 -6.97 -7.09
N TYR A 80 12.44 -7.25 -7.85
CA TYR A 80 11.78 -8.56 -7.85
C TYR A 80 12.68 -9.66 -8.40
N ILE A 81 13.38 -9.42 -9.52
CA ILE A 81 14.32 -10.40 -10.10
C ILE A 81 15.45 -10.71 -9.12
N ASN A 82 15.98 -9.67 -8.46
CA ASN A 82 17.00 -9.82 -7.43
C ASN A 82 16.44 -10.28 -6.08
N GLN A 83 15.14 -10.53 -5.95
CA GLN A 83 14.48 -10.99 -4.72
C GLN A 83 14.66 -10.07 -3.50
N LYS A 84 14.97 -8.79 -3.71
CA LYS A 84 15.26 -7.81 -2.65
C LYS A 84 14.03 -7.01 -2.27
N PHE A 85 13.65 -7.09 -1.00
CA PHE A 85 12.48 -6.41 -0.47
C PHE A 85 12.53 -4.89 -0.68
N PHE A 86 11.40 -4.32 -1.11
CA PHE A 86 11.23 -2.90 -1.32
C PHE A 86 9.83 -2.46 -0.91
N MET A 87 9.71 -1.18 -0.58
CA MET A 87 8.44 -0.55 -0.25
C MET A 87 8.02 0.36 -1.40
N ASP A 88 6.75 0.28 -1.76
CA ASP A 88 6.12 1.14 -2.77
C ASP A 88 4.68 1.46 -2.33
N VAL A 89 4.15 2.57 -2.85
CA VAL A 89 2.81 3.07 -2.53
C VAL A 89 1.71 2.24 -3.21
N HIS A 90 2.02 1.61 -4.35
CA HIS A 90 1.02 0.89 -5.11
C HIS A 90 0.97 -0.61 -4.74
N PRO A 91 -0.22 -1.24 -4.82
CA PRO A 91 -0.35 -2.69 -4.81
C PRO A 91 0.53 -3.41 -5.85
N PRO A 92 0.85 -4.70 -5.63
CA PRO A 92 1.97 -5.33 -6.33
C PRO A 92 1.63 -5.95 -7.70
N LEU A 93 0.36 -6.20 -8.03
CA LEU A 93 -0.03 -7.06 -9.16
C LEU A 93 0.57 -6.59 -10.49
N ALA A 94 0.36 -5.33 -10.86
CA ALA A 94 0.87 -4.81 -12.12
C ALA A 94 2.40 -4.84 -12.20
N LYS A 95 3.09 -4.61 -11.07
CA LYS A 95 4.56 -4.71 -10.99
C LYS A 95 5.04 -6.15 -11.15
N ILE A 96 4.32 -7.11 -10.55
CA ILE A 96 4.59 -8.54 -10.73
C ILE A 96 4.41 -8.95 -12.19
N LEU A 97 3.35 -8.49 -12.86
CA LEU A 97 3.11 -8.78 -14.29
C LEU A 97 4.21 -8.20 -15.20
N ILE A 98 4.63 -6.96 -14.95
CA ILE A 98 5.75 -6.35 -15.67
C ILE A 98 7.05 -7.13 -15.43
N THR A 99 7.29 -7.55 -14.17
CA THR A 99 8.45 -8.37 -13.82
C THR A 99 8.43 -9.71 -14.53
N TRP A 100 7.28 -10.38 -14.55
CA TRP A 100 7.09 -11.64 -15.25
C TRP A 100 7.40 -11.49 -16.75
N ALA A 101 6.88 -10.43 -17.38
CA ALA A 101 7.18 -10.13 -18.78
C ALA A 101 8.69 -9.89 -18.98
N ALA A 102 9.34 -9.14 -18.08
CA ALA A 102 10.78 -8.88 -18.11
C ALA A 102 11.61 -10.18 -17.96
N GLN A 103 11.21 -11.09 -17.08
CA GLN A 103 11.86 -12.38 -16.89
C GLN A 103 11.73 -13.28 -18.12
N VAL A 104 10.53 -13.35 -18.72
CA VAL A 104 10.28 -14.16 -19.94
C VAL A 104 11.16 -13.71 -21.11
N VAL A 105 11.45 -12.41 -21.23
CA VAL A 105 12.30 -11.87 -22.31
C VAL A 105 13.79 -11.85 -21.98
N GLY A 106 14.19 -12.39 -20.81
CA GLY A 106 15.59 -12.55 -20.42
C GLY A 106 16.24 -11.34 -19.76
N PHE A 107 15.47 -10.47 -19.10
CA PHE A 107 16.06 -9.40 -18.28
C PHE A 107 16.70 -9.98 -17.01
N ASP A 108 17.97 -9.64 -16.76
CA ASP A 108 18.80 -10.17 -15.67
C ASP A 108 18.69 -9.41 -14.33
N GLY A 109 17.98 -8.28 -14.33
CA GLY A 109 17.80 -7.44 -13.14
C GLY A 109 19.03 -6.62 -12.72
N GLN A 110 20.11 -6.57 -13.53
CA GLN A 110 21.33 -5.84 -13.17
C GLN A 110 21.29 -4.36 -13.56
N PHE A 111 20.40 -3.97 -14.46
CA PHE A 111 20.32 -2.59 -14.91
C PHE A 111 19.76 -1.66 -13.84
N ASP A 112 20.50 -0.58 -13.57
CA ASP A 112 20.13 0.42 -12.57
C ASP A 112 19.32 1.55 -13.20
N PHE A 113 18.01 1.52 -12.97
CA PHE A 113 16.99 2.47 -13.47
C PHE A 113 16.99 3.84 -12.74
N LYS A 114 18.12 4.30 -12.19
CA LYS A 114 18.15 5.52 -11.34
C LYS A 114 17.87 6.83 -12.05
N GLU A 115 18.24 6.94 -13.33
CA GLU A 115 18.28 8.23 -14.03
C GLU A 115 17.46 8.20 -15.31
N ILE A 116 16.64 9.24 -15.50
CA ILE A 116 15.96 9.50 -16.77
C ILE A 116 17.00 9.86 -17.81
N GLY A 117 16.86 9.30 -19.02
CA GLY A 117 17.80 9.51 -20.13
C GLY A 117 18.92 8.46 -20.21
N LYS A 118 19.05 7.58 -19.20
CA LYS A 118 20.04 6.49 -19.24
C LYS A 118 19.71 5.51 -20.38
N ASP A 119 20.71 5.17 -21.19
CA ASP A 119 20.53 4.35 -22.39
C ASP A 119 20.41 2.85 -22.07
N TYR A 120 19.45 2.19 -22.72
CA TYR A 120 19.20 0.76 -22.57
C TYR A 120 20.15 -0.10 -23.42
N LEU A 121 20.68 0.43 -24.53
CA LEU A 121 21.43 -0.34 -25.51
C LEU A 121 22.79 -0.80 -24.95
N GLN A 122 23.49 0.09 -24.24
CA GLN A 122 24.78 -0.23 -23.61
C GLN A 122 24.68 -1.42 -22.66
N ALA A 123 23.60 -1.48 -21.88
CA ALA A 123 23.34 -2.56 -20.93
C ALA A 123 22.53 -3.73 -21.51
N LYS A 124 22.20 -3.70 -22.81
CA LYS A 124 21.43 -4.74 -23.52
C LYS A 124 20.11 -5.11 -22.84
N VAL A 125 19.41 -4.13 -22.26
CA VAL A 125 18.12 -4.37 -21.59
C VAL A 125 17.06 -4.70 -22.65
N PRO A 126 16.24 -5.75 -22.49
CA PRO A 126 15.15 -6.08 -23.42
C PRO A 126 13.92 -5.16 -23.22
N TYR A 127 14.13 -3.84 -23.21
CA TYR A 127 13.09 -2.84 -22.90
C TYR A 127 11.98 -2.79 -23.96
N VAL A 128 12.30 -3.10 -25.23
CA VAL A 128 11.35 -3.07 -26.34
C VAL A 128 10.22 -4.06 -26.11
N GLN A 129 10.55 -5.28 -25.69
CA GLN A 129 9.60 -6.35 -25.42
C GLN A 129 8.79 -6.07 -24.15
N ILE A 130 9.42 -5.49 -23.12
CA ILE A 130 8.72 -5.08 -21.90
C ILE A 130 7.71 -3.95 -22.20
N ARG A 131 8.11 -2.95 -23.01
CA ARG A 131 7.20 -1.91 -23.49
C ARG A 131 6.07 -2.47 -24.35
N ALA A 132 6.38 -3.43 -25.22
CA ALA A 132 5.37 -4.12 -26.01
C ALA A 132 4.34 -4.82 -25.12
N PHE A 133 4.76 -5.45 -24.01
CA PHE A 133 3.85 -6.04 -23.03
C PHE A 133 2.88 -5.02 -22.42
N CYS A 134 3.36 -3.84 -22.01
CA CYS A 134 2.51 -2.74 -21.57
C CYS A 134 1.56 -2.27 -22.69
N ALA A 135 2.09 -2.12 -23.91
CA ALA A 135 1.30 -1.67 -25.06
C ALA A 135 0.20 -2.67 -25.44
N LEU A 136 0.43 -3.98 -25.29
CA LEU A 136 -0.57 -5.03 -25.51
C LEU A 136 -1.80 -4.85 -24.61
N HIS A 137 -1.62 -4.46 -23.35
CA HIS A 137 -2.75 -4.15 -22.46
C HIS A 137 -3.53 -2.94 -22.98
N GLY A 138 -2.83 -1.94 -23.49
CA GLY A 138 -3.45 -0.79 -24.16
C GLY A 138 -4.20 -1.15 -25.45
N ILE A 139 -3.70 -2.14 -26.21
CA ILE A 139 -4.34 -2.60 -27.45
C ILE A 139 -5.70 -3.20 -27.16
N VAL A 140 -5.80 -4.04 -26.12
CA VAL A 140 -7.02 -4.76 -25.72
C VAL A 140 -8.12 -3.82 -25.18
N VAL A 141 -7.76 -2.65 -24.65
CA VAL A 141 -8.75 -1.65 -24.18
C VAL A 141 -9.65 -1.15 -25.32
N VAL A 142 -9.11 -1.01 -26.55
CA VAL A 142 -9.86 -0.51 -27.71
C VAL A 142 -11.04 -1.41 -28.10
N PRO A 143 -10.87 -2.71 -28.38
CA PRO A 143 -12.01 -3.60 -28.63
C PRO A 143 -12.89 -3.79 -27.40
N MET A 144 -12.37 -3.73 -26.16
CA MET A 144 -13.22 -3.75 -24.96
C MET A 144 -14.18 -2.56 -24.89
N ALA A 145 -13.72 -1.37 -25.28
CA ALA A 145 -14.58 -0.20 -25.35
C ALA A 145 -15.67 -0.34 -26.42
N TYR A 146 -15.32 -0.88 -27.60
CA TYR A 146 -16.30 -1.24 -28.63
C TYR A 146 -17.39 -2.16 -28.09
N TRP A 147 -16.99 -3.28 -27.48
CA TRP A 147 -17.92 -4.26 -26.92
C TRP A 147 -18.74 -3.69 -25.77
N THR A 148 -18.17 -2.81 -24.95
CA THR A 148 -18.90 -2.14 -23.85
C THR A 148 -20.04 -1.30 -24.43
N MET A 149 -19.78 -0.51 -25.47
CA MET A 149 -20.81 0.30 -26.14
C MET A 149 -21.83 -0.55 -26.89
N ARG A 150 -21.42 -1.65 -27.54
CA ARG A 150 -22.35 -2.61 -28.16
C ARG A 150 -23.25 -3.28 -27.13
N THR A 151 -22.75 -3.50 -25.91
CA THR A 151 -23.51 -4.04 -24.78
C THR A 151 -24.56 -3.03 -24.28
N PHE A 152 -24.34 -1.73 -24.46
CA PHE A 152 -25.38 -0.70 -24.22
C PHE A 152 -26.39 -0.52 -25.37
N ASP A 153 -26.38 -1.40 -26.37
CA ASP A 153 -27.27 -1.37 -27.55
C ASP A 153 -27.11 -0.13 -28.46
N PHE A 154 -25.93 0.51 -28.43
CA PHE A 154 -25.60 1.57 -29.39
C PHE A 154 -25.36 1.03 -30.81
N SER A 155 -25.55 1.89 -31.81
CA SER A 155 -25.27 1.56 -33.22
C SER A 155 -23.80 1.18 -33.44
N VAL A 156 -23.53 0.34 -34.44
CA VAL A 156 -22.15 -0.07 -34.80
C VAL A 156 -21.27 1.16 -35.08
N ALA A 157 -21.81 2.17 -35.78
CA ALA A 157 -21.09 3.41 -36.07
C ALA A 157 -20.65 4.15 -34.79
N THR A 158 -21.55 4.27 -33.80
CA THR A 158 -21.24 4.88 -32.50
C THR A 158 -20.16 4.10 -31.77
N CYS A 159 -20.24 2.77 -31.79
CA CYS A 159 -19.27 1.91 -31.10
C CYS A 159 -17.88 1.97 -31.74
N VAL A 160 -17.83 1.98 -33.09
CA VAL A 160 -16.57 2.20 -33.83
C VAL A 160 -16.00 3.57 -33.51
N LEU A 161 -16.82 4.63 -33.50
CA LEU A 161 -16.38 5.98 -33.16
C LEU A 161 -15.77 6.04 -31.75
N THR A 162 -16.44 5.48 -30.74
CA THR A 162 -15.92 5.43 -29.37
C THR A 162 -14.59 4.67 -29.29
N ALA A 163 -14.48 3.52 -29.97
CA ALA A 163 -13.25 2.76 -30.00
C ALA A 163 -12.11 3.53 -30.69
N LEU A 164 -12.39 4.23 -31.78
CA LEU A 164 -11.41 5.08 -32.47
C LEU A 164 -10.99 6.29 -31.64
N MET A 165 -11.91 6.93 -30.92
CA MET A 165 -11.58 8.02 -29.98
C MET A 165 -10.57 7.55 -28.92
N ILE A 166 -10.82 6.38 -28.31
CA ILE A 166 -9.89 5.78 -27.33
C ILE A 166 -8.59 5.35 -28.01
N CYS A 167 -8.66 4.84 -29.24
CA CYS A 167 -7.49 4.40 -30.00
C CYS A 167 -6.52 5.55 -30.28
N TYR A 168 -7.05 6.70 -30.71
CA TYR A 168 -6.30 7.92 -31.07
C TYR A 168 -6.03 8.87 -29.89
N GLU A 169 -6.52 8.56 -28.69
CA GLU A 169 -6.25 9.38 -27.51
C GLU A 169 -4.75 9.37 -27.16
N ASN A 170 -4.08 10.49 -27.38
CA ASN A 170 -2.63 10.66 -27.23
C ASN A 170 -2.17 10.38 -25.79
N GLY A 171 -2.98 10.72 -24.79
CA GLY A 171 -2.67 10.42 -23.39
C GLY A 171 -2.53 8.91 -23.15
N PHE A 172 -3.46 8.12 -23.70
CA PHE A 172 -3.40 6.67 -23.60
C PHE A 172 -2.27 6.09 -24.44
N VAL A 173 -2.03 6.61 -25.65
CA VAL A 173 -0.95 6.11 -26.52
C VAL A 173 0.41 6.31 -25.84
N THR A 174 0.64 7.50 -25.29
CA THR A 174 1.89 7.86 -24.60
C THR A 174 2.10 6.98 -23.36
N ASN A 175 1.08 6.86 -22.52
CA ASN A 175 1.17 6.10 -21.29
C ASN A 175 1.34 4.59 -21.51
N ASN A 176 0.58 4.00 -22.44
CA ASN A 176 0.58 2.54 -22.63
C ASN A 176 1.85 2.01 -23.30
N ARG A 177 2.60 2.90 -23.93
CA ARG A 177 3.80 2.58 -24.70
C ARG A 177 5.06 2.44 -23.84
N LEU A 178 5.01 2.88 -22.59
CA LEU A 178 6.14 2.90 -21.67
C LEU A 178 6.00 1.78 -20.62
N ILE A 179 7.07 1.51 -19.87
CA ILE A 179 7.06 0.54 -18.76
C ILE A 179 6.32 1.14 -17.55
N LEU A 180 5.00 1.27 -17.68
CA LEU A 180 4.11 1.88 -16.69
C LEU A 180 2.99 0.93 -16.30
N LEU A 181 2.62 0.94 -15.01
CA LEU A 181 1.52 0.12 -14.50
C LEU A 181 0.13 0.58 -14.95
N ASP A 182 0.01 1.82 -15.43
CA ASP A 182 -1.28 2.40 -15.76
C ASP A 182 -1.91 1.73 -17.00
N SER A 183 -1.09 1.18 -17.91
CA SER A 183 -1.55 0.36 -19.03
C SER A 183 -2.37 -0.87 -18.58
N ILE A 184 -1.85 -1.58 -17.58
CA ILE A 184 -2.47 -2.76 -16.97
C ILE A 184 -3.71 -2.35 -16.17
N LEU A 185 -3.62 -1.25 -15.42
CA LEU A 185 -4.75 -0.70 -14.66
C LEU A 185 -5.93 -0.35 -15.58
N LEU A 186 -5.67 0.35 -16.69
CA LEU A 186 -6.70 0.72 -17.66
C LEU A 186 -7.33 -0.52 -18.31
N CYS A 187 -6.52 -1.53 -18.63
CA CYS A 187 -7.01 -2.81 -19.15
C CYS A 187 -7.95 -3.51 -18.16
N PHE A 188 -7.54 -3.64 -16.89
CA PHE A 188 -8.41 -4.26 -15.88
C PHE A 188 -9.66 -3.42 -15.57
N THR A 189 -9.56 -2.10 -15.61
CA THR A 189 -10.73 -1.21 -15.46
C THR A 189 -11.72 -1.40 -16.61
N ALA A 190 -11.24 -1.44 -17.86
CA ALA A 190 -12.06 -1.67 -19.04
C ALA A 190 -12.71 -3.06 -19.03
N PHE A 191 -11.95 -4.09 -18.65
CA PHE A 191 -12.47 -5.45 -18.45
C PHE A 191 -13.57 -5.49 -17.39
N THR A 192 -13.35 -4.84 -16.25
CA THR A 192 -14.32 -4.79 -15.15
C THR A 192 -15.61 -4.10 -15.57
N LEU A 193 -15.51 -2.97 -16.29
CA LEU A 193 -16.65 -2.25 -16.82
C LEU A 193 -17.42 -3.13 -17.83
N LEU A 194 -16.73 -3.76 -18.77
CA LEU A 194 -17.34 -4.67 -19.73
C LEU A 194 -18.08 -5.83 -19.04
N ALA A 195 -17.46 -6.45 -18.02
CA ALA A 195 -18.09 -7.51 -17.25
C ALA A 195 -19.34 -7.01 -16.49
N TRP A 196 -19.28 -5.83 -15.88
CA TRP A 196 -20.39 -5.22 -15.17
C TRP A 196 -21.57 -4.87 -16.10
N VAL A 197 -21.28 -4.33 -17.27
CA VAL A 197 -22.32 -3.98 -18.26
C VAL A 197 -22.95 -5.27 -18.82
N ASN A 198 -22.17 -6.32 -19.07
CA ASN A 198 -22.70 -7.62 -19.49
C ASN A 198 -23.56 -8.29 -18.42
N LEU A 199 -23.17 -8.20 -17.14
CA LEU A 199 -24.02 -8.60 -16.01
C LEU A 199 -25.32 -7.80 -16.00
N SER A 200 -25.20 -6.49 -16.21
CA SER A 200 -26.33 -5.56 -16.16
C SER A 200 -27.41 -5.83 -17.20
N ARG A 201 -27.05 -6.44 -18.33
CA ARG A 201 -27.98 -6.89 -19.38
C ARG A 201 -28.67 -8.22 -19.10
N GLN A 202 -28.16 -9.04 -18.18
CA GLN A 202 -28.73 -10.37 -17.95
C GLN A 202 -30.13 -10.23 -17.32
N ARG A 203 -31.16 -10.67 -18.05
CA ARG A 203 -32.56 -10.63 -17.59
C ARG A 203 -32.89 -11.72 -16.58
N ASN A 204 -32.27 -12.89 -16.71
CA ASN A 204 -32.53 -14.04 -15.84
C ASN A 204 -31.48 -14.11 -14.73
N ALA A 205 -31.85 -13.66 -13.55
CA ALA A 205 -31.03 -13.78 -12.35
C ALA A 205 -30.67 -15.24 -12.06
N PHE A 206 -29.47 -15.47 -11.53
CA PHE A 206 -28.96 -16.78 -11.09
C PHE A 206 -28.80 -17.86 -12.17
N ASN A 207 -28.89 -17.52 -13.46
CA ASN A 207 -28.48 -18.44 -14.52
C ASN A 207 -26.93 -18.51 -14.61
N TYR A 208 -26.41 -19.48 -15.39
CA TYR A 208 -24.97 -19.65 -15.56
C TYR A 208 -24.28 -18.39 -16.09
N ARG A 209 -24.88 -17.68 -17.06
CA ARG A 209 -24.31 -16.45 -17.65
C ARG A 209 -24.24 -15.30 -16.65
N TRP A 210 -25.24 -15.17 -15.79
CA TRP A 210 -25.33 -14.18 -14.73
C TRP A 210 -24.24 -14.43 -13.68
N TRP A 211 -24.08 -15.68 -13.24
CA TRP A 211 -22.99 -16.07 -12.34
C TRP A 211 -21.62 -15.85 -12.95
N PHE A 212 -21.45 -16.19 -14.23
CA PHE A 212 -20.22 -15.94 -14.96
C PHE A 212 -19.86 -14.45 -14.95
N TRP A 213 -20.75 -13.57 -15.40
CA TRP A 213 -20.47 -12.13 -15.47
C TRP A 213 -20.34 -11.47 -14.09
N LEU A 214 -21.10 -11.92 -13.10
CA LEU A 214 -20.97 -11.46 -11.71
C LEU A 214 -19.60 -11.83 -11.14
N THR A 215 -19.17 -13.07 -11.35
CA THR A 215 -17.85 -13.55 -10.92
C THR A 215 -16.73 -12.81 -11.65
N MET A 216 -16.85 -12.63 -12.98
CA MET A 216 -15.88 -11.88 -13.77
C MET A 216 -15.80 -10.40 -13.36
N THR A 217 -16.92 -9.79 -12.93
CA THR A 217 -16.90 -8.44 -12.35
C THR A 217 -16.09 -8.42 -11.06
N GLY A 218 -16.31 -9.40 -10.17
CA GLY A 218 -15.53 -9.56 -8.95
C GLY A 218 -14.03 -9.75 -9.21
N VAL A 219 -13.69 -10.60 -10.18
CA VAL A 219 -12.31 -10.81 -10.62
C VAL A 219 -11.72 -9.50 -11.14
N GLY A 220 -12.43 -8.78 -12.01
CA GLY A 220 -12.00 -7.49 -12.54
C GLY A 220 -11.74 -6.45 -11.45
N LEU A 221 -12.67 -6.31 -10.50
CA LEU A 221 -12.52 -5.40 -9.36
C LEU A 221 -11.26 -5.73 -8.54
N GLY A 222 -11.03 -7.02 -8.28
CA GLY A 222 -9.83 -7.52 -7.60
C GLY A 222 -8.54 -7.20 -8.34
N LEU A 223 -8.49 -7.47 -9.65
CA LEU A 223 -7.32 -7.17 -10.49
C LEU A 223 -7.04 -5.66 -10.55
N THR A 224 -8.09 -4.84 -10.63
CA THR A 224 -7.98 -3.37 -10.71
C THR A 224 -7.39 -2.80 -9.43
N VAL A 225 -7.97 -3.12 -8.26
CA VAL A 225 -7.49 -2.62 -6.97
C VAL A 225 -6.11 -3.16 -6.60
N SER A 226 -5.80 -4.40 -7.01
CA SER A 226 -4.48 -5.02 -6.79
C SER A 226 -3.38 -4.45 -7.68
N SER A 227 -3.74 -3.65 -8.70
CA SER A 227 -2.80 -2.95 -9.56
C SER A 227 -2.50 -1.53 -9.06
N LYS A 228 -3.55 -0.78 -8.68
CA LYS A 228 -3.44 0.58 -8.11
C LYS A 228 -4.66 0.88 -7.24
N TRP A 229 -4.48 1.58 -6.12
CA TRP A 229 -5.60 1.95 -5.24
C TRP A 229 -6.63 2.91 -5.86
N VAL A 230 -6.32 3.54 -6.99
CA VAL A 230 -7.33 4.25 -7.81
C VAL A 230 -8.48 3.31 -8.22
N GLY A 231 -8.24 1.99 -8.30
CA GLY A 231 -9.27 0.98 -8.49
C GLY A 231 -10.36 0.94 -7.41
N LEU A 232 -10.13 1.54 -6.23
CA LEU A 232 -11.17 1.75 -5.22
C LEU A 232 -12.32 2.62 -5.75
N PHE A 233 -12.04 3.55 -6.67
CA PHE A 233 -13.10 4.33 -7.31
C PHE A 233 -13.98 3.46 -8.23
N THR A 234 -13.40 2.49 -8.93
CA THR A 234 -14.17 1.51 -9.71
C THR A 234 -15.03 0.62 -8.80
N ILE A 235 -14.49 0.19 -7.66
CA ILE A 235 -15.26 -0.52 -6.62
C ILE A 235 -16.42 0.37 -6.14
N ALA A 236 -16.17 1.65 -5.86
CA ALA A 236 -17.20 2.58 -5.41
C ALA A 236 -18.29 2.82 -6.47
N SER A 237 -17.93 2.99 -7.74
CA SER A 237 -18.90 3.17 -8.84
C SER A 237 -19.79 1.95 -9.05
N ILE A 238 -19.21 0.75 -9.04
CA ILE A 238 -19.98 -0.49 -9.15
C ILE A 238 -20.79 -0.73 -7.88
N GLY A 239 -20.22 -0.49 -6.71
CA GLY A 239 -20.90 -0.59 -5.42
C GLY A 239 -22.14 0.31 -5.35
N MET A 240 -22.03 1.57 -5.78
CA MET A 240 -23.16 2.48 -5.88
C MET A 240 -24.22 1.94 -6.85
N SER A 241 -23.80 1.41 -8.01
CA SER A 241 -24.71 0.81 -8.98
C SER A 241 -25.44 -0.44 -8.42
N VAL A 242 -24.77 -1.24 -7.59
CA VAL A 242 -25.36 -2.38 -6.88
C VAL A 242 -26.37 -1.90 -5.83
N ILE A 243 -26.04 -0.86 -5.05
CA ILE A 243 -26.94 -0.28 -4.05
C ILE A 243 -28.24 0.20 -4.72
N ILE A 244 -28.13 0.93 -5.84
CA ILE A 244 -29.29 1.38 -6.62
C ILE A 244 -30.11 0.18 -7.13
N ARG A 245 -29.45 -0.87 -7.64
CA ARG A 245 -30.14 -2.10 -8.08
C ARG A 245 -30.88 -2.80 -6.93
N LEU A 246 -30.25 -2.93 -5.76
CA LEU A 246 -30.87 -3.53 -4.58
C LEU A 246 -32.04 -2.68 -4.08
N TRP A 247 -31.93 -1.35 -4.13
CA TRP A 247 -33.02 -0.44 -3.81
C TRP A 247 -34.24 -0.66 -4.71
N HIS A 248 -34.04 -0.78 -6.03
CA HIS A 248 -35.12 -1.09 -6.96
C HIS A 248 -35.72 -2.48 -6.73
N PHE A 249 -34.90 -3.50 -6.45
CA PHE A 249 -35.40 -4.84 -6.13
C PHE A 249 -36.19 -4.90 -4.83
N TRP A 250 -35.85 -4.07 -3.85
CA TRP A 250 -36.64 -3.95 -2.63
C TRP A 250 -37.99 -3.27 -2.90
N GLY A 251 -38.04 -2.28 -3.80
CA GLY A 251 -39.29 -1.62 -4.19
C GLY A 251 -40.24 -2.47 -5.06
N ASP A 252 -39.75 -3.57 -5.64
CA ASP A 252 -40.55 -4.45 -6.51
C ASP A 252 -41.35 -5.48 -5.68
N LEU A 253 -42.66 -5.28 -5.61
CA LEU A 253 -43.60 -6.16 -4.90
C LEU A 253 -43.67 -7.58 -5.49
N GLY A 254 -43.15 -7.81 -6.70
CA GLY A 254 -43.06 -9.13 -7.32
C GLY A 254 -41.87 -9.97 -6.84
N VAL A 255 -40.90 -9.36 -6.14
CA VAL A 255 -39.69 -10.04 -5.66
C VAL A 255 -39.92 -10.59 -4.24
N THR A 256 -39.70 -11.89 -4.06
CA THR A 256 -39.78 -12.50 -2.72
C THR A 256 -38.58 -12.11 -1.86
N ASN A 257 -38.77 -12.01 -0.55
CA ASN A 257 -37.70 -11.73 0.42
C ASN A 257 -36.53 -12.72 0.28
N HIS A 258 -36.82 -13.99 0.00
CA HIS A 258 -35.79 -15.01 -0.26
C HIS A 258 -34.92 -14.66 -1.47
N ASN A 259 -35.52 -14.24 -2.59
CA ASN A 259 -34.78 -13.85 -3.79
C ASN A 259 -33.96 -12.56 -3.56
N PHE A 260 -34.49 -11.62 -2.80
CA PHE A 260 -33.75 -10.42 -2.39
C PHE A 260 -32.49 -10.77 -1.59
N VAL A 261 -32.63 -11.59 -0.54
CA VAL A 261 -31.49 -12.06 0.28
C VAL A 261 -30.49 -12.83 -0.58
N LYS A 262 -30.97 -13.69 -1.50
CA LYS A 262 -30.10 -14.42 -2.43
C LYS A 262 -29.27 -13.49 -3.32
N HIS A 263 -29.85 -12.38 -3.80
CA HIS A 263 -29.12 -11.36 -4.56
C HIS A 263 -28.09 -10.65 -3.69
N MET A 264 -28.47 -10.24 -2.48
CA MET A 264 -27.56 -9.58 -1.53
C MET A 264 -26.34 -10.46 -1.21
N VAL A 265 -26.57 -11.75 -0.92
CA VAL A 265 -25.49 -12.72 -0.65
C VAL A 265 -24.63 -12.93 -1.89
N ALA A 266 -25.22 -13.11 -3.07
CA ALA A 266 -24.46 -13.30 -4.30
C ALA A 266 -23.56 -12.09 -4.63
N TYR A 267 -24.08 -10.86 -4.50
CA TYR A 267 -23.27 -9.65 -4.67
C TYR A 267 -22.19 -9.53 -3.60
N GLY A 268 -22.50 -9.80 -2.33
CA GLY A 268 -21.51 -9.75 -1.24
C GLY A 268 -20.35 -10.73 -1.47
N VAL A 269 -20.65 -11.97 -1.83
CA VAL A 269 -19.62 -12.99 -2.12
C VAL A 269 -18.78 -12.59 -3.33
N CYS A 270 -19.42 -12.32 -4.47
CA CYS A 270 -18.68 -12.08 -5.71
C CYS A 270 -18.00 -10.72 -5.78
N LEU A 271 -18.57 -9.66 -5.21
CA LEU A 271 -18.07 -8.29 -5.33
C LEU A 271 -17.29 -7.81 -4.09
N MET A 272 -17.22 -8.59 -3.01
CA MET A 272 -16.33 -8.30 -1.88
C MET A 272 -15.31 -9.41 -1.64
N ILE A 273 -15.76 -10.67 -1.47
CA ILE A 273 -14.86 -11.77 -1.09
C ILE A 273 -13.87 -12.07 -2.22
N ILE A 274 -14.34 -12.21 -3.46
CA ILE A 274 -13.44 -12.50 -4.60
C ILE A 274 -12.38 -11.40 -4.80
N PRO A 275 -12.73 -10.10 -4.91
CA PRO A 275 -11.73 -9.04 -4.99
C PRO A 275 -10.73 -9.04 -3.84
N PHE A 276 -11.22 -9.26 -2.61
CA PHE A 276 -10.38 -9.32 -1.41
C PHE A 276 -9.39 -10.49 -1.46
N CYS A 277 -9.84 -11.68 -1.87
CA CYS A 277 -8.98 -12.84 -2.05
C CYS A 277 -7.90 -12.60 -3.11
N ILE A 278 -8.22 -11.97 -4.24
CA ILE A 278 -7.25 -11.63 -5.29
C ILE A 278 -6.22 -10.62 -4.75
N TYR A 279 -6.67 -9.63 -3.99
CA TYR A 279 -5.79 -8.65 -3.36
C TYR A 279 -4.81 -9.30 -2.39
N LEU A 280 -5.30 -10.16 -1.49
CA LEU A 280 -4.44 -10.91 -0.58
C LEU A 280 -3.48 -11.85 -1.32
N ALA A 281 -3.94 -12.52 -2.37
CA ALA A 281 -3.10 -13.40 -3.18
C ALA A 281 -1.96 -12.63 -3.86
N ALA A 282 -2.22 -11.43 -4.39
CA ALA A 282 -1.19 -10.59 -4.99
C ALA A 282 -0.12 -10.18 -3.97
N PHE A 283 -0.52 -9.83 -2.74
CA PHE A 283 0.43 -9.54 -1.65
C PHE A 283 1.17 -10.78 -1.15
N LYS A 284 0.51 -11.94 -1.11
CA LYS A 284 1.18 -13.20 -0.77
C LYS A 284 2.30 -13.51 -1.75
N VAL A 285 2.01 -13.43 -3.06
CA VAL A 285 3.02 -13.60 -4.11
C VAL A 285 4.13 -12.56 -3.99
N HIS A 286 3.79 -11.29 -3.73
CA HIS A 286 4.77 -10.23 -3.52
C HIS A 286 5.77 -10.54 -2.39
N PHE A 287 5.28 -10.97 -1.23
CA PHE A 287 6.15 -11.29 -0.10
C PHE A 287 6.94 -12.59 -0.33
N ASP A 288 6.36 -13.58 -0.99
CA ASP A 288 7.06 -14.83 -1.34
C ASP A 288 8.20 -14.61 -2.35
N MET A 289 8.03 -13.67 -3.29
CA MET A 289 9.05 -13.32 -4.29
C MET A 289 10.21 -12.49 -3.72
N LEU A 290 10.05 -11.89 -2.54
CA LEU A 290 11.01 -10.95 -1.96
C LEU A 290 11.58 -11.42 -0.60
N PRO A 291 12.20 -12.61 -0.52
CA PRO A 291 12.73 -13.13 0.73
C PRO A 291 13.99 -12.40 1.23
N LEU A 292 14.69 -11.62 0.40
CA LEU A 292 15.96 -10.99 0.78
C LEU A 292 15.77 -9.58 1.33
N SER A 293 16.61 -9.23 2.31
CA SER A 293 16.75 -7.87 2.83
C SER A 293 17.08 -6.85 1.72
N GLY A 294 16.35 -5.75 1.68
CA GLY A 294 16.53 -4.71 0.66
C GLY A 294 16.29 -3.28 1.19
N PRO A 295 16.29 -2.27 0.30
CA PRO A 295 16.19 -0.86 0.69
C PRO A 295 14.85 -0.50 1.35
N GLY A 296 13.80 -1.31 1.17
CA GLY A 296 12.49 -1.08 1.79
C GLY A 296 12.42 -1.46 3.27
N ASN A 297 13.44 -2.14 3.81
CA ASN A 297 13.39 -2.69 5.16
C ASN A 297 13.20 -1.63 6.26
N SER A 298 13.77 -0.43 6.08
CA SER A 298 13.74 0.63 7.09
C SER A 298 12.33 1.11 7.45
N PHE A 299 11.36 0.90 6.54
CA PHE A 299 9.95 1.24 6.76
C PHE A 299 9.16 0.14 7.47
N MET A 300 9.76 -1.04 7.66
CA MET A 300 9.09 -2.22 8.22
C MET A 300 9.41 -2.39 9.70
N SER A 301 8.53 -3.12 10.40
CA SER A 301 8.75 -3.46 11.80
C SER A 301 9.97 -4.38 11.97
N PRO A 302 10.63 -4.39 13.14
CA PRO A 302 11.75 -5.31 13.41
C PRO A 302 11.40 -6.78 13.16
N GLU A 303 10.16 -7.19 13.47
CA GLU A 303 9.68 -8.56 13.32
C GLU A 303 9.58 -8.95 11.85
N PHE A 304 9.06 -8.05 11.00
CA PHE A 304 9.04 -8.25 9.56
C PHE A 304 10.47 -8.26 8.99
N GLN A 305 11.33 -7.33 9.42
CA GLN A 305 12.72 -7.34 8.97
C GLN A 305 13.40 -8.66 9.33
N ALA A 306 13.15 -9.21 10.51
CA ALA A 306 13.73 -10.48 10.97
C ALA A 306 13.24 -11.71 10.20
N SER A 307 12.08 -11.64 9.52
CA SER A 307 11.61 -12.73 8.65
C SER A 307 12.37 -12.81 7.32
N LEU A 308 13.04 -11.72 6.92
CA LEU A 308 13.85 -11.67 5.70
C LEU A 308 15.20 -12.38 5.88
N ASN A 309 15.74 -12.88 4.77
CA ASN A 309 17.07 -13.44 4.66
C ASN A 309 18.12 -12.36 4.42
N GLN A 310 19.37 -12.67 4.77
CA GLN A 310 20.52 -11.75 4.65
C GLN A 310 20.28 -10.40 5.36
N VAL A 311 19.58 -10.45 6.49
CA VAL A 311 19.41 -9.29 7.38
C VAL A 311 20.77 -8.85 7.94
N LYS A 312 20.96 -7.53 7.99
CA LYS A 312 22.10 -6.92 8.70
C LYS A 312 21.94 -6.98 10.22
N PHE A 313 20.78 -7.41 10.72
CA PHE A 313 20.48 -7.54 12.14
C PHE A 313 20.60 -9.01 12.60
N PRO A 314 21.13 -9.30 13.79
CA PRO A 314 21.25 -10.67 14.28
C PRO A 314 19.87 -11.34 14.46
N LYS A 315 19.63 -12.48 13.79
CA LYS A 315 18.36 -13.23 13.92
C LYS A 315 18.08 -13.65 15.37
N HIS A 316 19.13 -14.00 16.10
CA HIS A 316 19.07 -14.34 17.53
C HIS A 316 19.78 -13.26 18.36
N THR A 317 19.15 -12.84 19.46
CA THR A 317 19.75 -11.92 20.42
C THR A 317 19.47 -12.41 21.83
N PHE A 318 20.27 -11.95 22.80
CA PHE A 318 20.02 -12.23 24.21
C PHE A 318 18.73 -11.57 24.65
N ALA A 319 17.87 -12.34 25.34
CA ALA A 319 16.56 -11.85 25.71
C ALA A 319 16.60 -10.89 26.89
N ASP A 320 17.46 -11.12 27.89
CA ASP A 320 17.55 -10.29 29.08
C ASP A 320 18.64 -9.23 28.94
N ILE A 321 18.33 -7.99 29.36
CA ILE A 321 19.27 -6.87 29.32
C ILE A 321 19.91 -6.69 30.70
N ALA A 322 21.23 -6.85 30.75
CA ALA A 322 22.04 -6.64 31.95
C ALA A 322 22.77 -5.30 31.91
N TYR A 323 23.18 -4.79 33.07
CA TYR A 323 24.08 -3.65 33.15
C TYR A 323 25.40 -3.95 32.45
N GLY A 324 25.94 -2.96 31.73
CA GLY A 324 27.10 -3.08 30.84
C GLY A 324 26.79 -3.67 29.46
N ALA A 325 25.53 -4.07 29.19
CA ALA A 325 25.17 -4.58 27.87
C ALA A 325 25.24 -3.49 26.80
N LYS A 326 25.74 -3.88 25.61
CA LYS A 326 25.68 -3.07 24.40
C LYS A 326 24.34 -3.30 23.71
N ILE A 327 23.54 -2.24 23.59
CA ILE A 327 22.16 -2.27 23.10
C ILE A 327 21.95 -1.26 21.96
N ASP A 328 20.99 -1.55 21.10
CA ASP A 328 20.39 -0.60 20.17
C ASP A 328 19.01 -0.24 20.72
N ILE A 329 18.64 1.05 20.73
CA ILE A 329 17.33 1.49 21.22
C ILE A 329 16.54 2.03 20.03
N ARG A 330 15.34 1.52 19.77
CA ARG A 330 14.48 1.93 18.66
C ARG A 330 13.21 2.62 19.16
N HIS A 331 12.84 3.70 18.51
CA HIS A 331 11.56 4.38 18.78
C HIS A 331 10.40 3.60 18.14
N VAL A 332 9.30 3.43 18.88
CA VAL A 332 8.18 2.56 18.44
C VAL A 332 7.23 3.27 17.49
N ASP A 333 6.84 4.52 17.76
CA ASP A 333 5.79 5.23 17.00
C ASP A 333 6.27 5.77 15.64
N THR A 334 7.58 5.87 15.43
CA THR A 334 8.15 6.49 14.23
C THR A 334 9.05 5.52 13.47
N SER A 335 9.11 5.69 12.15
CA SER A 335 10.12 5.06 11.30
C SER A 335 11.47 5.78 11.34
N GLY A 336 11.70 6.64 12.35
CA GLY A 336 12.95 7.35 12.56
C GLY A 336 14.11 6.41 12.88
N GLY A 337 13.80 5.21 13.40
CA GLY A 337 14.77 4.15 13.63
C GLY A 337 15.38 4.19 15.02
N TYR A 338 16.70 4.12 15.07
CA TYR A 338 17.49 3.88 16.27
C TYR A 338 18.01 5.18 16.88
N LEU A 339 18.09 5.23 18.22
CA LEU A 339 18.77 6.28 18.95
C LEU A 339 20.23 6.33 18.49
N HIS A 340 20.62 7.46 17.93
CA HIS A 340 21.86 7.63 17.20
C HIS A 340 22.63 8.84 17.71
N SER A 341 23.96 8.75 17.65
CA SER A 341 24.83 9.90 17.87
C SER A 341 26.11 9.80 17.03
N HIS A 342 26.61 10.93 16.58
CA HIS A 342 27.80 11.07 15.73
C HIS A 342 28.60 12.30 16.14
N GLU A 343 29.86 12.41 15.75
CA GLU A 343 30.79 13.50 16.16
C GLU A 343 30.50 14.85 15.48
N HIS A 344 29.23 15.29 15.51
CA HIS A 344 28.83 16.65 15.15
C HIS A 344 28.00 17.24 16.28
N ASP A 345 28.31 18.48 16.63
CA ASP A 345 27.61 19.23 17.66
C ASP A 345 26.43 20.02 17.09
N TYR A 346 25.48 20.38 17.95
CA TYR A 346 24.38 21.25 17.57
C TYR A 346 24.91 22.65 17.17
N PRO A 347 24.41 23.25 16.07
CA PRO A 347 24.86 24.58 15.63
C PRO A 347 24.36 25.72 16.53
N GLY A 348 23.42 25.43 17.44
CA GLY A 348 22.86 26.34 18.44
C GLY A 348 22.53 25.56 19.71
N GLY A 349 21.73 26.13 20.60
CA GLY A 349 21.36 25.47 21.85
C GLY A 349 22.58 25.29 22.76
N SER A 350 22.86 24.07 23.20
CA SER A 350 23.99 23.79 24.10
C SER A 350 25.35 23.67 23.42
N HIS A 351 25.37 23.59 22.08
CA HIS A 351 26.57 23.23 21.30
C HIS A 351 27.22 21.90 21.71
N GLN A 352 26.42 20.98 22.27
CA GLN A 352 26.85 19.62 22.58
C GLN A 352 26.58 18.66 21.41
N GLN A 353 27.07 17.42 21.53
CA GLN A 353 26.97 16.43 20.46
C GLN A 353 25.52 16.06 20.18
N GLN A 354 25.18 15.96 18.91
CA GLN A 354 23.81 15.71 18.46
C GLN A 354 23.32 14.31 18.85
N ILE A 355 22.06 14.23 19.24
CA ILE A 355 21.31 12.97 19.36
C ILE A 355 20.11 13.02 18.43
N THR A 356 19.96 11.95 17.65
CA THR A 356 18.94 11.85 16.60
C THR A 356 18.36 10.45 16.55
N LEU A 357 17.36 10.25 15.67
CA LEU A 357 16.99 8.93 15.20
C LEU A 357 17.49 8.69 13.79
N TYR A 358 18.20 7.58 13.61
CA TYR A 358 18.71 7.13 12.34
C TYR A 358 18.05 5.83 11.88
N SER A 359 17.53 5.82 10.66
CA SER A 359 16.70 4.73 10.13
C SER A 359 17.47 3.47 9.74
N HIS A 360 18.80 3.53 9.72
CA HIS A 360 19.65 2.42 9.32
C HIS A 360 20.44 1.88 10.51
N ILE A 361 20.82 0.60 10.41
CA ILE A 361 21.70 -0.05 11.38
C ILE A 361 23.11 0.51 11.18
N ASP A 362 23.65 1.11 12.23
CA ASP A 362 24.99 1.65 12.28
C ASP A 362 25.63 1.34 13.64
N SER A 363 26.95 1.18 13.65
CA SER A 363 27.77 1.15 14.86
C SER A 363 27.62 2.38 15.79
N ASN A 364 27.15 3.52 15.27
CA ASN A 364 26.79 4.74 16.01
C ASN A 364 25.41 4.66 16.70
N ASN A 365 24.70 3.54 16.55
CA ASN A 365 23.45 3.29 17.26
C ASN A 365 23.69 2.57 18.60
N TRP A 366 24.93 2.15 18.88
CA TRP A 366 25.26 1.35 20.05
C TRP A 366 25.38 2.21 21.32
N TRP A 367 24.60 1.82 22.33
CA TRP A 367 24.64 2.39 23.67
C TRP A 367 25.01 1.31 24.69
N ILE A 368 25.71 1.70 25.75
CA ILE A 368 26.00 0.85 26.90
C ILE A 368 25.10 1.31 28.04
N ILE A 369 24.30 0.40 28.60
CA ILE A 369 23.42 0.69 29.73
C ILE A 369 24.14 0.46 31.06
N ASN A 370 24.46 1.53 31.77
CA ASN A 370 25.17 1.50 33.05
C ASN A 370 24.25 1.88 34.21
N LYS A 371 24.68 1.56 35.43
CA LYS A 371 24.03 2.06 36.65
C LYS A 371 24.26 3.56 36.79
N ALA A 372 23.39 4.23 37.53
CA ALA A 372 23.52 5.66 37.85
C ALA A 372 24.86 6.03 38.51
N ASN A 373 25.37 5.18 39.40
CA ASN A 373 26.49 5.54 40.28
C ASN A 373 27.83 4.89 39.90
N THR A 374 27.83 3.91 39.00
CA THR A 374 29.06 3.19 38.62
C THR A 374 28.96 2.61 37.22
N ASP A 375 30.10 2.63 36.52
CA ASP A 375 30.31 1.92 35.26
C ASP A 375 30.84 0.49 35.50
N GLU A 376 31.18 0.13 36.74
CA GLU A 376 31.68 -1.21 37.09
C GLU A 376 30.57 -2.24 37.18
N VAL A 377 30.75 -3.37 36.49
CA VAL A 377 29.83 -4.51 36.50
C VAL A 377 30.52 -5.68 37.19
N ASN A 378 30.28 -5.80 38.50
CA ASN A 378 30.89 -6.84 39.34
C ASN A 378 30.13 -8.17 39.32
N SER A 379 28.85 -8.14 38.90
CA SER A 379 28.01 -9.33 38.80
C SER A 379 26.94 -9.16 37.73
N LEU A 380 26.36 -10.27 37.26
CA LEU A 380 25.27 -10.25 36.28
C LEU A 380 23.99 -9.71 36.93
N GLU A 381 23.68 -8.45 36.66
CA GLU A 381 22.50 -7.76 37.17
C GLU A 381 21.63 -7.26 36.01
N TYR A 382 20.35 -7.60 36.04
CA TYR A 382 19.38 -7.20 35.01
C TYR A 382 18.75 -5.84 35.31
N VAL A 383 18.46 -5.09 34.26
CA VAL A 383 17.78 -3.78 34.37
C VAL A 383 16.29 -3.98 34.60
N LYS A 384 15.78 -3.48 35.72
CA LYS A 384 14.39 -3.64 36.17
C LYS A 384 13.56 -2.37 35.98
N ASN A 385 12.24 -2.52 36.07
CA ASN A 385 11.33 -1.38 36.09
C ASN A 385 11.63 -0.46 37.30
N GLY A 386 11.71 0.84 37.06
CA GLY A 386 12.01 1.86 38.08
C GLY A 386 13.49 2.13 38.29
N ASP A 387 14.39 1.32 37.71
CA ASP A 387 15.83 1.52 37.83
C ASP A 387 16.26 2.85 37.18
N ILE A 388 17.25 3.51 37.78
CA ILE A 388 17.89 4.71 37.23
C ILE A 388 19.18 4.29 36.53
N VAL A 389 19.25 4.58 35.23
CA VAL A 389 20.33 4.16 34.35
C VAL A 389 21.01 5.35 33.70
N ARG A 390 22.22 5.12 33.19
CA ARG A 390 22.93 6.03 32.27
C ARG A 390 23.19 5.30 30.97
N LEU A 391 22.99 5.99 29.86
CA LEU A 391 23.21 5.45 28.53
C LEU A 391 24.46 6.10 27.95
N LYS A 392 25.54 5.32 27.82
CA LYS A 392 26.82 5.78 27.28
C LYS A 392 26.94 5.39 25.82
N HIS A 393 27.12 6.36 24.93
CA HIS A 393 27.33 6.10 23.52
C HIS A 393 28.65 5.35 23.32
N TYR A 394 28.59 4.21 22.63
CA TYR A 394 29.70 3.25 22.56
C TYR A 394 30.97 3.86 21.94
N LYS A 395 30.84 4.62 20.85
CA LYS A 395 31.99 5.19 20.14
C LYS A 395 32.54 6.46 20.77
N THR A 396 31.68 7.43 21.07
CA THR A 396 32.14 8.75 21.55
C THR A 396 32.31 8.82 23.06
N HIS A 397 31.91 7.77 23.79
CA HIS A 397 31.98 7.67 25.25
C HIS A 397 31.22 8.77 26.01
N ARG A 398 30.35 9.51 25.33
CA ARG A 398 29.46 10.54 25.90
C ARG A 398 28.17 9.91 26.41
N HIS A 399 27.53 10.52 27.40
CA HIS A 399 26.27 10.07 27.99
C HIS A 399 25.07 10.74 27.34
N LEU A 400 23.94 10.02 27.26
CA LEU A 400 22.64 10.59 26.92
C LEU A 400 22.25 11.61 27.99
N HIS A 401 22.17 12.87 27.59
CA HIS A 401 22.06 14.01 28.49
C HIS A 401 20.84 14.87 28.15
N THR A 402 20.23 15.48 29.15
CA THR A 402 19.22 16.53 28.94
C THR A 402 19.34 17.63 29.98
N HIS A 403 19.17 18.87 29.53
CA HIS A 403 19.33 20.08 30.32
C HIS A 403 18.20 21.07 30.05
N ASP A 404 18.11 22.14 30.83
CA ASP A 404 17.12 23.21 30.60
C ASP A 404 17.56 24.15 29.46
N VAL A 405 17.79 23.58 28.28
CA VAL A 405 17.98 24.29 27.02
C VAL A 405 16.89 23.85 26.05
N ARG A 406 16.35 24.79 25.29
CA ARG A 406 15.29 24.50 24.31
C ARG A 406 15.88 23.86 23.05
N PRO A 407 15.20 22.88 22.42
CA PRO A 407 15.62 22.35 21.14
C PRO A 407 15.67 23.45 20.06
N ILE A 408 16.66 23.40 19.16
CA ILE A 408 16.78 24.38 18.07
C ILE A 408 15.53 24.44 17.18
N THR A 409 14.83 23.32 17.01
CA THR A 409 13.63 23.28 16.15
C THR A 409 12.38 23.81 16.84
N ASN A 410 12.39 23.99 18.16
CA ASN A 410 11.22 24.33 18.93
C ASN A 410 11.54 25.06 20.24
N ASP A 411 10.95 26.23 20.46
CA ASP A 411 11.20 27.07 21.65
C ASP A 411 10.18 26.84 22.79
N GLU A 412 9.43 25.75 22.73
CA GLU A 412 8.37 25.45 23.70
C GLU A 412 8.94 25.08 25.07
N LYS A 413 8.43 25.72 26.14
CA LYS A 413 8.96 25.59 27.51
C LYS A 413 8.89 24.18 28.11
N TYR A 414 7.97 23.36 27.60
CA TYR A 414 7.79 21.98 28.06
C TYR A 414 8.70 20.99 27.33
N GLN A 415 9.55 21.45 26.41
CA GLN A 415 10.46 20.61 25.64
C GLN A 415 11.91 21.04 25.87
N HIS A 416 12.77 20.05 26.08
CA HIS A 416 14.18 20.20 26.39
C HIS A 416 15.02 19.50 25.33
N GLU A 417 16.17 20.10 25.01
CA GLU A 417 17.16 19.50 24.14
C GLU A 417 17.74 18.24 24.80
N VAL A 418 17.95 17.21 23.97
CA VAL A 418 18.65 15.99 24.35
C VAL A 418 19.92 15.92 23.52
N SER A 419 21.04 15.69 24.17
CA SER A 419 22.38 15.75 23.58
C SER A 419 23.28 14.68 24.18
N ALA A 420 24.45 14.47 23.57
CA ALA A 420 25.48 13.58 24.08
C ALA A 420 26.59 14.41 24.76
N TYR A 421 26.74 14.26 26.07
CA TYR A 421 27.65 15.07 26.88
C TYR A 421 28.74 14.25 27.58
N GLY A 422 29.85 14.92 27.91
CA GLY A 422 31.00 14.32 28.59
C GLY A 422 32.12 13.89 27.64
N TYR A 423 33.03 13.07 28.17
CA TYR A 423 34.24 12.60 27.50
C TYR A 423 34.65 11.23 28.02
N LYS A 424 35.65 10.59 27.41
CA LYS A 424 36.14 9.28 27.85
C LYS A 424 36.69 9.36 29.28
N GLY A 425 36.10 8.59 30.20
CA GLY A 425 36.43 8.62 31.63
C GLY A 425 35.62 9.62 32.45
N PHE A 426 34.75 10.43 31.81
CA PHE A 426 33.81 11.29 32.52
C PHE A 426 32.80 10.44 33.29
N GLY A 427 32.76 10.67 34.60
CA GLY A 427 31.92 9.92 35.53
C GLY A 427 30.43 10.15 35.37
N GLY A 428 29.98 11.10 34.56
CA GLY A 428 28.57 11.49 34.40
C GLY A 428 28.12 12.50 35.46
N ASP A 429 27.01 13.20 35.20
CA ASP A 429 26.34 14.06 36.16
C ASP A 429 24.85 13.70 36.33
N ALA A 430 24.12 14.45 37.17
CA ALA A 430 22.73 14.16 37.48
C ALA A 430 21.79 14.26 36.27
N ASN A 431 22.14 15.03 35.23
CA ASN A 431 21.35 15.19 34.01
C ASN A 431 21.48 13.99 33.05
N ASP A 432 22.43 13.08 33.32
CA ASP A 432 22.58 11.82 32.60
C ASP A 432 21.66 10.70 33.14
N HIS A 433 20.93 10.96 34.23
CA HIS A 433 20.11 9.96 34.92
C HIS A 433 18.72 9.80 34.27
N TRP A 434 18.45 8.60 33.78
CA TRP A 434 17.16 8.23 33.18
C TRP A 434 16.52 7.09 33.97
N ARG A 435 15.30 7.30 34.46
CA ARG A 435 14.47 6.26 35.05
C ARG A 435 13.83 5.42 33.94
N VAL A 436 13.99 4.11 34.02
CA VAL A 436 13.35 3.14 33.12
C VAL A 436 11.93 2.87 33.61
N GLU A 437 10.94 3.20 32.80
CA GLU A 437 9.53 2.84 33.04
C GLU A 437 9.09 1.77 32.03
N ILE A 438 9.01 0.52 32.45
CA ILE A 438 8.58 -0.61 31.63
C ILE A 438 7.05 -0.63 31.56
N LEU A 439 6.53 -0.75 30.33
CA LEU A 439 5.09 -0.85 30.10
C LEU A 439 4.55 -2.22 30.51
N PRO A 440 3.28 -2.30 30.96
CA PRO A 440 2.62 -3.58 31.22
C PRO A 440 2.67 -4.48 29.99
N TYR A 441 3.26 -5.66 30.14
CA TYR A 441 3.41 -6.64 29.06
C TYR A 441 2.30 -7.70 29.12
N LYS A 442 1.61 -7.92 28.00
CA LYS A 442 0.51 -8.90 27.87
C LYS A 442 0.85 -10.12 27.00
N GLY A 443 2.12 -10.31 26.66
CA GLY A 443 2.56 -11.45 25.82
C GLY A 443 2.95 -12.69 26.63
N PRO A 444 3.52 -13.72 25.97
CA PRO A 444 3.81 -15.03 26.58
C PRO A 444 4.95 -15.01 27.61
N ASP A 445 5.76 -13.95 27.64
CA ASP A 445 6.88 -13.77 28.57
C ASP A 445 6.53 -12.86 29.76
N PRO A 446 6.15 -13.40 30.92
CA PRO A 446 5.74 -12.61 32.08
C PRO A 446 6.85 -11.70 32.62
N ASN A 447 8.13 -12.03 32.39
CA ASN A 447 9.25 -11.24 32.89
C ASN A 447 9.46 -9.94 32.11
N ALA A 448 8.94 -9.83 30.88
CA ALA A 448 9.12 -8.65 30.04
C ALA A 448 8.39 -7.40 30.57
N GLY A 449 7.49 -7.55 31.54
CA GLY A 449 6.87 -6.44 32.28
C GLY A 449 7.66 -5.99 33.53
N ASN A 450 8.58 -6.82 34.03
CA ASN A 450 9.31 -6.57 35.28
C ASN A 450 10.76 -6.14 35.04
N ARG A 451 11.39 -6.64 33.96
CA ARG A 451 12.77 -6.31 33.56
C ARG A 451 12.88 -6.13 32.06
N LEU A 452 13.87 -5.35 31.63
CA LEU A 452 14.08 -5.06 30.21
C LEU A 452 14.46 -6.34 29.46
N ARG A 453 13.68 -6.64 28.43
CA ARG A 453 13.91 -7.74 27.52
C ARG A 453 13.88 -7.31 26.06
N ALA A 454 14.94 -7.66 25.32
CA ALA A 454 15.06 -7.33 23.90
C ALA A 454 13.87 -7.88 23.10
N ARG A 455 13.34 -7.06 22.17
CA ARG A 455 12.19 -7.33 21.29
C ARG A 455 10.86 -7.62 21.99
N ARG A 456 10.79 -7.54 23.32
CA ARG A 456 9.58 -7.87 24.10
C ARG A 456 9.11 -6.71 24.95
N SER A 457 10.01 -6.11 25.73
CA SER A 457 9.70 -5.00 26.60
C SER A 457 9.57 -3.71 25.79
N GLN A 458 8.47 -3.01 26.00
CA GLN A 458 8.34 -1.60 25.65
C GLN A 458 8.56 -0.77 26.90
N PHE A 459 9.30 0.33 26.81
CA PHE A 459 9.64 1.15 27.96
C PHE A 459 9.73 2.63 27.60
N ARG A 460 9.74 3.48 28.62
CA ARG A 460 10.00 4.91 28.54
C ARG A 460 11.27 5.22 29.32
N LEU A 461 11.97 6.26 28.91
CA LEU A 461 13.10 6.83 29.64
C LEU A 461 12.67 8.19 30.16
N ILE A 462 12.62 8.35 31.48
CA ILE A 462 12.22 9.59 32.13
C ILE A 462 13.44 10.24 32.76
N SER A 463 13.76 11.47 32.37
CA SER A 463 14.85 12.22 32.98
C SER A 463 14.54 12.49 34.44
N VAL A 464 15.48 12.17 35.33
CA VAL A 464 15.32 12.36 36.77
C VAL A 464 15.35 13.83 37.16
N THR A 465 16.20 14.64 36.53
CA THR A 465 16.36 16.07 36.85
C THR A 465 15.29 16.94 36.20
N GLN A 466 14.97 16.70 34.93
CA GLN A 466 14.03 17.52 34.17
C GLN A 466 12.58 17.03 34.27
N ASN A 467 12.35 15.81 34.80
CA ASN A 467 11.04 15.16 34.91
C ASN A 467 10.26 15.16 33.57
N CYS A 468 10.98 14.87 32.48
CA CYS A 468 10.43 14.78 31.12
C CYS A 468 10.73 13.42 30.52
N ALA A 469 9.92 13.00 29.55
CA ALA A 469 10.11 11.73 28.86
C ALA A 469 10.95 11.92 27.59
N LEU A 470 11.87 10.99 27.34
CA LEU A 470 12.58 10.91 26.06
C LEU A 470 11.55 10.72 24.93
N PHE A 471 11.59 11.64 23.98
CA PHE A 471 10.51 11.88 23.02
C PHE A 471 11.04 12.04 21.61
N SER A 472 10.30 11.50 20.64
CA SER A 472 10.52 11.77 19.23
C SER A 472 9.22 11.90 18.45
N ARG A 473 9.26 12.63 17.34
CA ARG A 473 8.14 12.86 16.42
C ARG A 473 8.61 12.77 14.98
N LYS A 474 7.69 12.62 14.03
CA LYS A 474 7.98 12.59 12.57
C LYS A 474 8.43 13.97 12.03
N HIS A 475 9.46 14.55 12.64
CA HIS A 475 10.10 15.80 12.27
C HIS A 475 11.58 15.51 12.01
N LYS A 476 12.04 15.86 10.81
CA LYS A 476 13.44 15.70 10.42
C LYS A 476 14.17 17.02 10.65
N LEU A 477 15.38 16.91 11.20
CA LEU A 477 16.28 18.04 11.35
C LEU A 477 16.69 18.58 9.96
N PRO A 478 17.04 19.87 9.87
CA PRO A 478 17.61 20.46 8.65
C PRO A 478 18.96 19.82 8.25
N GLU A 479 19.62 20.40 7.24
CA GLU A 479 20.88 19.86 6.70
C GLU A 479 21.99 19.70 7.76
N TRP A 480 22.04 20.59 8.76
CA TRP A 480 22.99 20.48 9.88
C TRP A 480 22.81 19.21 10.73
N GLY A 481 21.63 18.60 10.70
CA GLY A 481 21.31 17.33 11.36
C GLY A 481 21.13 16.18 10.38
N PHE A 482 21.70 16.31 9.17
CA PHE A 482 21.74 15.26 8.13
C PHE A 482 20.37 14.69 7.73
N LYS A 483 19.29 15.48 7.87
CA LYS A 483 17.91 15.02 7.63
C LYS A 483 17.50 13.81 8.48
N GLN A 484 18.20 13.57 9.59
CA GLN A 484 17.84 12.59 10.61
C GLN A 484 16.68 13.11 11.46
N GLN A 485 16.04 12.23 12.22
CA GLN A 485 14.85 12.60 12.98
C GLN A 485 15.22 13.15 14.37
N GLU A 486 14.46 14.15 14.84
CA GLU A 486 14.71 14.83 16.10
C GLU A 486 14.44 13.94 17.33
N VAL A 487 15.30 14.06 18.35
CA VAL A 487 15.12 13.49 19.70
C VAL A 487 15.21 14.62 20.72
N THR A 488 14.29 14.64 21.68
CA THR A 488 14.17 15.67 22.72
C THR A 488 13.60 15.06 24.00
N CYS A 489 13.48 15.84 25.07
CA CYS A 489 12.83 15.42 26.30
C CYS A 489 11.61 16.32 26.55
N MET A 490 10.41 15.75 26.61
CA MET A 490 9.16 16.52 26.65
C MET A 490 8.36 16.22 27.94
N LYS A 491 7.95 17.27 28.64
CA LYS A 491 6.99 17.21 29.76
C LYS A 491 5.59 16.99 29.21
N ASP A 492 4.80 16.14 29.88
CA ASP A 492 3.44 15.77 29.46
C ASP A 492 3.32 15.32 28.00
N ALA A 493 4.36 14.62 27.54
CA ALA A 493 4.44 14.10 26.19
C ALA A 493 3.32 13.09 25.89
N ARG A 494 2.82 13.11 24.65
CA ARG A 494 1.86 12.09 24.19
C ARG A 494 2.47 10.70 24.33
N TYR A 495 1.79 9.85 25.08
CA TYR A 495 2.28 8.54 25.48
C TYR A 495 2.92 7.72 24.34
N PRO A 496 2.30 7.56 23.15
CA PRO A 496 2.89 6.75 22.07
C PRO A 496 4.27 7.22 21.59
N LYS A 497 4.53 8.53 21.66
CA LYS A 497 5.77 9.18 21.17
C LYS A 497 6.94 9.13 22.16
N THR A 498 6.77 8.37 23.25
CA THR A 498 7.78 8.19 24.30
C THR A 498 8.15 6.73 24.49
N ILE A 499 7.63 5.85 23.63
CA ILE A 499 7.80 4.40 23.76
C ILE A 499 9.01 3.96 22.94
N TRP A 500 9.89 3.24 23.60
CA TRP A 500 11.13 2.70 23.09
C TRP A 500 11.15 1.18 23.25
N THR A 501 11.94 0.51 22.42
CA THR A 501 12.21 -0.93 22.48
C THR A 501 13.70 -1.18 22.21
N ILE A 502 14.23 -2.31 22.68
CA ILE A 502 15.60 -2.76 22.43
C ILE A 502 15.61 -3.87 21.39
#